data_AF-A0A955Y1S4-F1
#
_entry.id   AF-A0A955Y1S4-F1
#
_cell.length_a   1.000
_cell.length_b   1.000
_cell.length_c   1.000
_cell.angle_alpha   90.00
_cell.angle_beta   90.00
_cell.angle_gamma   90.00
#
_symmetry.space_group_name_H-M   'P 1'
#
loop_
_entity.id
_entity.type
_entity.pdbx_description
1 polymer ?
#
loop_
_entity_poly.entity_id
_entity_poly.type
_entity_poly.pdbx_seq_one_letter_code
_entity_poly.pdbx_strand_id
1 'polypeptide(L)'
;MGRIGELIQGLEQIVPPWVLLAAAVVLAVLAAPGWVEGLRVKRVKARIRRMTRAEAGERERLLAEVWALADGRPEVLLALAREADKMNLPALRDRAIRDLEARGTHKDALRRLEGPPKPGEHRFAHPVEACVSIERLLENGADEAARARLAEALQRFPRDEGLLALRQRLEGSQAV
;
A
#
# COMPACT_ATOMS: atom_id res chain seq x y z
N MET A 1 -26.50 24.73 -25.42
CA MET A 1 -27.09 23.51 -24.82
C MET A 1 -27.88 22.69 -25.85
N GLY A 2 -27.42 22.57 -27.10
CA GLY A 2 -28.28 22.08 -28.20
C GLY A 2 -27.56 21.45 -29.40
N ARG A 3 -26.49 20.67 -29.16
CA ARG A 3 -25.83 19.87 -30.22
C ARG A 3 -25.63 18.40 -29.85
N ILE A 4 -25.54 18.10 -28.56
CA ILE A 4 -25.43 16.71 -28.07
C ILE A 4 -26.80 16.01 -28.08
N GLY A 5 -27.88 16.72 -27.79
CA GLY A 5 -29.24 16.16 -27.80
C GLY A 5 -29.72 15.73 -29.20
N GLU A 6 -29.37 16.49 -30.25
CA GLU A 6 -29.73 16.17 -31.64
C GLU A 6 -28.94 14.96 -32.18
N LEU A 7 -27.67 14.82 -31.80
CA LEU A 7 -26.87 13.64 -32.16
C LEU A 7 -27.40 12.36 -31.51
N ILE A 8 -27.94 12.44 -30.29
CA ILE A 8 -28.53 11.28 -29.59
C ILE A 8 -29.87 10.89 -30.23
N GLN A 9 -30.72 11.87 -30.59
CA GLN A 9 -32.00 11.60 -31.26
C GLN A 9 -31.84 11.04 -32.69
N GLY A 10 -30.82 11.47 -33.43
CA GLY A 10 -30.52 10.89 -34.76
C GLY A 10 -29.99 9.45 -34.69
N LEU A 11 -29.34 9.07 -33.59
CA LEU A 11 -28.82 7.72 -33.39
C LEU A 11 -29.94 6.70 -33.06
N GLU A 12 -30.98 7.14 -32.34
CA GLU A 12 -32.14 6.29 -31.97
C GLU A 12 -32.97 5.83 -33.18
N GLN A 13 -32.94 6.56 -34.31
CA GLN A 13 -33.63 6.15 -35.54
C GLN A 13 -32.84 5.14 -36.38
N ILE A 14 -31.52 5.02 -36.19
CA ILE A 14 -30.63 4.21 -37.02
C ILE A 14 -30.23 2.92 -36.31
N VAL A 15 -30.16 2.94 -34.98
CA VAL A 15 -29.68 1.81 -34.17
C VAL A 15 -30.84 1.29 -33.30
N PRO A 16 -31.33 0.06 -33.54
CA PRO A 16 -32.37 -0.53 -32.71
C PRO A 16 -31.97 -0.54 -31.21
N PRO A 17 -32.91 -0.32 -30.29
CA PRO A 17 -32.62 -0.20 -28.86
C PRO A 17 -31.93 -1.44 -28.25
N TRP A 18 -32.16 -2.62 -28.83
CA TRP A 18 -31.48 -3.86 -28.43
C TRP A 18 -29.98 -3.86 -28.78
N VAL A 19 -29.55 -3.16 -29.84
CA VAL A 19 -28.14 -3.01 -30.21
C VAL A 19 -27.43 -2.10 -29.22
N LEU A 20 -28.08 -1.02 -28.78
CA LEU A 20 -27.55 -0.14 -27.74
C LEU A 20 -27.39 -0.89 -26.40
N LEU A 21 -28.38 -1.71 -26.03
CA LEU A 21 -28.29 -2.60 -24.87
C LEU A 21 -27.15 -3.60 -25.01
N ALA A 22 -27.00 -4.26 -26.16
CA ALA A 22 -25.92 -5.20 -26.41
C ALA A 22 -24.54 -4.52 -26.35
N ALA A 23 -24.40 -3.33 -26.94
CA ALA A 23 -23.16 -2.54 -26.88
C ALA A 23 -22.82 -2.12 -25.45
N ALA A 24 -23.81 -1.70 -24.65
CA ALA A 24 -23.62 -1.37 -23.25
C ALA A 24 -23.18 -2.59 -22.41
N VAL A 25 -23.77 -3.77 -22.65
CA VAL A 25 -23.35 -5.02 -22.00
C VAL A 25 -21.93 -5.40 -22.38
N VAL A 26 -21.56 -5.30 -23.66
CA VAL A 26 -20.20 -5.57 -24.13
C VAL A 26 -19.19 -4.62 -23.48
N LEU A 27 -19.49 -3.32 -23.43
CA LEU A 27 -18.65 -2.33 -22.75
C LEU A 27 -18.53 -2.62 -21.24
N ALA A 28 -19.62 -3.02 -20.59
CA ALA A 28 -19.61 -3.39 -19.18
C ALA A 28 -18.76 -4.63 -18.92
N VAL A 29 -18.85 -5.66 -19.77
CA VAL A 29 -18.02 -6.88 -19.69
C VAL A 29 -16.54 -6.56 -19.93
N LEU A 30 -16.23 -5.68 -20.88
CA LEU A 30 -14.85 -5.26 -21.15
C LEU A 30 -14.26 -4.37 -20.04
N ALA A 31 -15.07 -3.56 -19.37
CA ALA A 31 -14.64 -2.69 -18.27
C ALA A 31 -14.63 -3.39 -16.89
N ALA A 32 -15.36 -4.50 -16.75
CA ALA A 32 -15.46 -5.26 -15.49
C ALA A 32 -14.11 -5.69 -14.87
N PRO A 33 -13.09 -6.13 -15.63
CA PRO A 33 -11.82 -6.59 -15.05
C PRO A 33 -11.13 -5.49 -14.24
N GLY A 34 -11.03 -4.27 -14.78
CA GLY A 34 -10.37 -3.15 -14.12
C GLY A 34 -11.11 -2.68 -12.85
N TRP A 35 -12.44 -2.74 -12.86
CA TRP A 35 -13.25 -2.38 -11.68
C TRP A 35 -13.09 -3.39 -10.55
N VAL A 36 -13.05 -4.68 -10.88
CA VAL A 36 -12.79 -5.76 -9.92
C VAL A 36 -11.38 -5.65 -9.34
N GLU A 37 -10.38 -5.32 -10.14
CA GLU A 37 -8.99 -5.08 -9.68
C GLU A 37 -8.94 -3.96 -8.64
N GLY A 38 -9.61 -2.83 -8.91
CA GLY A 38 -9.69 -1.70 -7.98
C GLY A 38 -10.35 -2.06 -6.65
N LEU A 39 -11.40 -2.88 -6.67
CA LEU A 39 -12.04 -3.39 -5.45
C LEU A 39 -11.12 -4.33 -4.67
N ARG A 40 -10.35 -5.19 -5.34
CA ARG A 40 -9.36 -6.07 -4.71
C ARG A 40 -8.27 -5.27 -4.01
N VAL A 41 -7.72 -4.25 -4.67
CA VAL A 41 -6.73 -3.33 -4.06
C VAL A 41 -7.29 -2.67 -2.80
N LYS A 42 -8.52 -2.14 -2.85
CA LYS A 42 -9.17 -1.54 -1.67
C LYS A 42 -9.34 -2.55 -0.53
N ARG A 43 -9.78 -3.77 -0.85
CA ARG A 43 -9.96 -4.85 0.15
C ARG A 43 -8.64 -5.28 0.78
N VAL A 44 -7.57 -5.41 0.01
CA VAL A 44 -6.22 -5.71 0.51
C VAL A 44 -5.76 -4.65 1.50
N LYS A 45 -5.85 -3.36 1.13
CA LYS A 45 -5.47 -2.25 2.02
C LYS A 45 -6.26 -2.25 3.33
N ALA A 46 -7.58 -2.47 3.24
CA ALA A 46 -8.45 -2.51 4.41
C ALA A 46 -8.09 -3.67 5.35
N ARG A 47 -7.74 -4.85 4.81
CA ARG A 47 -7.35 -6.02 5.59
C ARG A 47 -5.99 -5.87 6.24
N ILE A 48 -5.00 -5.34 5.52
CA ILE A 48 -3.67 -5.03 6.09
C ILE A 48 -3.82 -4.05 7.26
N ARG A 49 -4.67 -3.03 7.14
CA ARG A 49 -4.95 -2.11 8.25
C ARG A 49 -5.55 -2.83 9.46
N ARG A 50 -6.53 -3.71 9.24
CA ARG A 50 -7.13 -4.50 10.32
C ARG A 50 -6.11 -5.43 10.99
N MET A 51 -5.21 -6.05 10.22
CA MET A 51 -4.16 -6.92 10.76
C MET A 51 -3.29 -6.23 11.81
N THR A 52 -3.06 -4.91 11.70
CA THR A 52 -2.24 -4.19 12.69
C THR A 52 -2.91 -4.04 14.06
N ARG A 53 -4.20 -4.38 14.18
CA ARG A 53 -4.99 -4.29 15.42
C ARG A 53 -5.59 -5.64 15.83
N ALA A 54 -5.34 -6.69 15.06
CA ALA A 54 -5.95 -8.01 15.25
C ALA A 54 -5.09 -8.89 16.16
N GLU A 55 -5.75 -9.77 16.91
CA GLU A 55 -5.07 -10.81 17.70
C GLU A 55 -4.39 -11.85 16.79
N ALA A 56 -3.45 -12.63 17.34
CA ALA A 56 -2.59 -13.53 16.58
C ALA A 56 -3.37 -14.50 15.66
N GLY A 57 -4.45 -15.11 16.15
CA GLY A 57 -5.27 -16.03 15.35
C GLY A 57 -6.06 -15.34 14.22
N GLU A 58 -6.53 -14.12 14.45
CA GLU A 58 -7.22 -13.34 13.41
C GLU A 58 -6.22 -12.78 12.38
N ARG A 59 -5.00 -12.46 12.82
CA ARG A 59 -3.92 -11.98 11.95
C ARG A 59 -3.53 -13.01 10.89
N GLU A 60 -3.44 -14.29 11.26
CA GLU A 60 -3.16 -15.38 10.30
C GLU A 60 -4.27 -15.52 9.26
N ARG A 61 -5.54 -15.50 9.69
CA ARG A 61 -6.70 -15.55 8.77
C ARG A 61 -6.68 -14.39 7.79
N LEU A 62 -6.47 -13.18 8.29
CA LEU A 62 -6.39 -11.97 7.46
C LEU A 62 -5.20 -12.03 6.49
N LEU A 63 -4.07 -12.60 6.91
CA LEU A 63 -2.89 -12.78 6.06
C LEU A 63 -3.21 -13.72 4.89
N ALA A 64 -3.85 -14.87 5.17
CA ALA A 64 -4.31 -15.80 4.13
C ALA A 64 -5.32 -15.14 3.16
N GLU A 65 -6.29 -14.38 3.69
CA GLU A 65 -7.25 -13.63 2.86
C GLU A 65 -6.56 -12.60 1.96
N VAL A 66 -5.57 -11.88 2.47
CA VAL A 66 -4.81 -10.88 1.69
C VAL A 66 -4.05 -11.55 0.54
N TRP A 67 -3.42 -12.70 0.78
CA TRP A 67 -2.74 -13.46 -0.27
C TRP A 67 -3.72 -14.03 -1.30
N ALA A 68 -4.86 -14.54 -0.87
CA ALA A 68 -5.91 -15.03 -1.77
C ALA A 68 -6.53 -13.91 -2.63
N LEU A 69 -6.56 -12.66 -2.14
CA LEU A 69 -7.00 -11.52 -2.95
C LEU A 69 -5.96 -11.09 -3.97
N ALA A 70 -4.68 -11.13 -3.56
CA ALA A 70 -3.56 -10.82 -4.41
C ALA A 70 -3.47 -11.82 -5.55
N ASP A 71 -3.58 -13.13 -5.28
CA ASP A 71 -3.72 -14.18 -6.30
C ASP A 71 -2.70 -14.05 -7.45
N GLY A 72 -1.48 -13.62 -7.12
CA GLY A 72 -0.44 -13.39 -8.12
C GLY A 72 -0.64 -12.20 -9.06
N ARG A 73 -1.65 -11.37 -8.85
CA ARG A 73 -1.96 -10.20 -9.69
C ARG A 73 -0.99 -9.06 -9.39
N PRO A 74 -0.22 -8.56 -10.39
CA PRO A 74 0.84 -7.58 -10.16
C PRO A 74 0.36 -6.30 -9.47
N GLU A 75 -0.75 -5.71 -9.92
CA GLU A 75 -1.29 -4.47 -9.34
C GLU A 75 -1.70 -4.64 -7.87
N VAL A 76 -2.26 -5.80 -7.53
CA VAL A 76 -2.70 -6.11 -6.18
C VAL A 76 -1.52 -6.42 -5.27
N LEU A 77 -0.52 -7.15 -5.77
CA LEU A 77 0.75 -7.41 -5.07
C LEU A 77 1.53 -6.10 -4.82
N LEU A 78 1.57 -5.19 -5.80
CA LEU A 78 2.20 -3.88 -5.63
C LEU A 78 1.49 -3.05 -4.56
N ALA A 79 0.15 -3.07 -4.55
CA ALA A 79 -0.63 -2.40 -3.50
C ALA A 79 -0.42 -3.03 -2.12
N LEU A 80 -0.29 -4.36 -2.05
CA LEU A 80 0.03 -5.11 -0.84
C LEU A 80 1.40 -4.69 -0.32
N ALA A 81 2.44 -4.71 -1.16
CA ALA A 81 3.80 -4.32 -0.79
C ALA A 81 3.86 -2.88 -0.26
N ARG A 82 3.20 -1.93 -0.94
CA ARG A 82 3.13 -0.52 -0.51
C ARG A 82 2.42 -0.34 0.82
N GLU A 83 1.28 -1.00 1.02
CA GLU A 83 0.54 -0.86 2.28
C GLU A 83 1.26 -1.59 3.43
N ALA A 84 1.92 -2.71 3.15
CA ALA A 84 2.77 -3.42 4.11
C ALA A 84 3.96 -2.56 4.55
N ASP A 85 4.63 -1.89 3.60
CA ASP A 85 5.71 -0.93 3.91
C ASP A 85 5.19 0.24 4.75
N LYS A 86 4.05 0.83 4.38
CA LYS A 86 3.39 1.90 5.14
C LYS A 86 3.05 1.48 6.58
N MET A 87 2.67 0.21 6.78
CA MET A 87 2.28 -0.34 8.08
C MET A 87 3.43 -1.03 8.82
N ASN A 88 4.67 -0.93 8.30
CA ASN A 88 5.86 -1.56 8.86
C ASN A 88 5.72 -3.08 9.08
N LEU A 89 5.24 -3.80 8.06
CA LEU A 89 5.15 -5.26 8.03
C LEU A 89 6.21 -5.84 7.09
N PRO A 90 7.50 -5.90 7.50
CA PRO A 90 8.63 -6.20 6.61
C PRO A 90 8.51 -7.58 5.96
N ALA A 91 8.19 -8.63 6.73
CA ALA A 91 8.03 -9.98 6.20
C ALA A 91 6.95 -10.08 5.10
N LEU A 92 5.87 -9.31 5.26
CA LEU A 92 4.79 -9.27 4.27
C LEU A 92 5.21 -8.48 3.03
N ARG A 93 5.90 -7.35 3.22
CA ARG A 93 6.45 -6.52 2.15
C ARG A 93 7.43 -7.33 1.29
N ASP A 94 8.43 -7.95 1.91
CA ASP A 94 9.51 -8.65 1.23
C ASP A 94 9.01 -9.90 0.50
N ARG A 95 8.02 -10.59 1.06
CA ARG A 95 7.34 -11.70 0.35
C ARG A 95 6.60 -11.19 -0.90
N ALA A 96 5.89 -10.07 -0.79
CA ALA A 96 5.15 -9.53 -1.94
C ALA A 96 6.06 -8.97 -3.03
N ILE A 97 7.19 -8.37 -2.64
CA ILE A 97 8.25 -7.94 -3.56
C ILE A 97 8.80 -9.14 -4.32
N ARG A 98 9.22 -10.22 -3.63
CA ARG A 98 9.71 -11.44 -4.27
C ARG A 98 8.71 -12.05 -5.26
N ASP A 99 7.44 -12.12 -4.87
CA ASP A 99 6.38 -12.62 -5.76
C ASP A 99 6.16 -11.72 -6.99
N LEU A 100 6.38 -10.42 -6.85
CA LEU A 100 6.30 -9.46 -7.96
C LEU A 100 7.52 -9.58 -8.89
N GLU A 101 8.72 -9.71 -8.32
CA GLU A 101 9.99 -9.90 -9.03
C GLU A 101 9.97 -11.18 -9.86
N ALA A 102 9.51 -12.29 -9.28
CA ALA A 102 9.39 -13.58 -9.95
C ALA A 102 8.51 -13.51 -11.22
N ARG A 103 7.62 -12.52 -11.30
CA ARG A 103 6.71 -12.30 -12.43
C ARG A 103 7.26 -11.33 -13.47
N GLY A 104 8.36 -10.64 -13.18
CA GLY A 104 9.07 -9.76 -14.12
C GLY A 104 8.37 -8.44 -14.47
N THR A 105 7.25 -8.12 -13.82
CA THR A 105 6.43 -6.91 -14.05
C THR A 105 6.73 -5.80 -13.04
N HIS A 106 6.47 -4.53 -13.40
CA HIS A 106 6.56 -3.37 -12.49
C HIS A 106 7.96 -3.07 -11.91
N LYS A 107 9.04 -3.35 -12.66
CA LYS A 107 10.45 -3.10 -12.26
C LYS A 107 10.73 -1.68 -11.73
N ASP A 108 10.13 -0.65 -12.32
CA ASP A 108 10.30 0.73 -11.84
C ASP A 108 9.58 0.99 -10.51
N ALA A 109 8.45 0.34 -10.27
CA ALA A 109 7.74 0.44 -9.01
C ALA A 109 8.44 -0.34 -7.90
N LEU A 110 9.06 -1.47 -8.23
CA LEU A 110 9.96 -2.24 -7.35
C LEU A 110 11.19 -1.43 -6.97
N ARG A 111 11.87 -0.81 -7.94
CA ARG A 111 12.99 0.11 -7.67
C ARG A 111 12.64 1.25 -6.71
N ARG A 112 11.39 1.72 -6.69
CA ARG A 112 10.94 2.75 -5.73
C ARG A 112 10.60 2.18 -4.35
N LEU A 113 10.28 0.89 -4.26
CA LEU A 113 10.02 0.19 -3.00
C LEU A 113 11.31 -0.29 -2.34
N GLU A 114 12.31 -0.68 -3.14
CA GLU A 114 13.62 -1.18 -2.68
C GLU A 114 14.69 -0.09 -2.62
N GLY A 115 14.53 0.97 -3.41
CA GLY A 115 15.53 2.03 -3.51
C GLY A 115 15.62 2.86 -2.22
N PRO A 116 16.80 3.43 -1.93
CA PRO A 116 16.92 4.41 -0.85
C PRO A 116 15.91 5.55 -1.08
N PRO A 117 15.36 6.16 -0.01
CA PRO A 117 14.49 7.32 -0.15
C PRO A 117 15.21 8.36 -1.03
N LYS A 118 14.46 8.99 -1.95
CA LYS A 118 15.05 9.96 -2.88
C LYS A 118 15.83 10.99 -2.06
N PRO A 119 17.05 11.37 -2.48
CA PRO A 119 17.81 12.40 -1.80
C PRO A 119 16.97 13.69 -1.76
N GLY A 120 16.67 14.16 -0.54
CA GLY A 120 15.82 15.33 -0.27
C GLY A 120 14.35 15.04 0.06
N GLU A 121 13.84 13.83 -0.19
CA GLU A 121 12.50 13.42 0.22
C GLU A 121 12.58 12.86 1.65
N HIS A 122 12.58 13.78 2.62
CA HIS A 122 12.61 13.41 4.01
C HIS A 122 11.29 12.75 4.41
N ARG A 123 11.40 11.57 5.02
CA ARG A 123 10.26 10.74 5.40
C ARG A 123 9.33 11.38 6.42
N PHE A 124 9.79 12.40 7.13
CA PHE A 124 9.08 13.06 8.22
C PHE A 124 9.06 14.58 8.02
N ALA A 125 7.88 15.17 8.10
CA ALA A 125 7.74 16.62 8.10
C ALA A 125 8.06 17.21 9.48
N HIS A 126 7.67 16.50 10.55
CA HIS A 126 7.78 16.96 11.94
C HIS A 126 8.43 15.88 12.85
N PRO A 127 9.20 16.25 13.89
CA PRO A 127 9.83 15.29 14.81
C PRO A 127 8.81 14.38 15.53
N VAL A 128 7.64 14.93 15.89
CA VAL A 128 6.55 14.15 16.53
C VAL A 128 6.10 12.97 15.65
N GLU A 129 6.00 13.16 14.33
CA GLU A 129 5.64 12.07 13.41
C GLU A 129 6.71 10.96 13.40
N ALA A 130 7.98 11.36 13.51
CA ALA A 130 9.09 10.44 13.60
C ALA A 130 9.03 9.64 14.91
N CYS A 131 8.82 10.31 16.06
CA CYS A 131 8.67 9.65 17.36
C CYS A 131 7.54 8.61 17.34
N VAL A 132 6.34 9.00 16.91
CA VAL A 132 5.18 8.08 16.83
C VAL A 132 5.46 6.90 15.90
N SER A 133 6.12 7.14 14.75
CA SER A 133 6.49 6.05 13.84
C SER A 133 7.51 5.10 14.43
N ILE A 134 8.46 5.58 15.24
CA ILE A 134 9.50 4.78 15.89
C ILE A 134 8.88 3.98 17.05
N GLU A 135 8.06 4.60 17.87
CA GLU A 135 7.34 3.92 18.96
C GLU A 135 6.49 2.78 18.44
N ARG A 136 5.75 3.01 17.34
CA ARG A 136 4.97 1.95 16.71
C ARG A 136 5.83 0.80 16.18
N LEU A 137 7.07 1.06 15.76
CA LEU A 137 7.98 -0.02 15.37
C LEU A 137 8.42 -0.84 16.58
N LEU A 138 8.70 -0.20 17.71
CA LEU A 138 9.06 -0.85 18.96
C LEU A 138 7.90 -1.68 19.51
N GLU A 139 6.66 -1.16 19.47
CA GLU A 139 5.46 -1.91 19.86
C GLU A 139 5.24 -3.18 19.03
N ASN A 140 5.69 -3.19 17.78
CA ASN A 140 5.61 -4.35 16.90
C ASN A 140 6.84 -5.27 16.98
N GLY A 141 7.79 -5.01 17.88
CA GLY A 141 9.02 -5.78 18.04
C GLY A 141 10.01 -5.63 16.89
N ALA A 142 9.88 -4.58 16.08
CA ALA A 142 10.74 -4.34 14.92
C ALA A 142 11.94 -3.43 15.27
N ASP A 143 12.78 -3.87 16.20
CA ASP A 143 13.82 -3.05 16.83
C ASP A 143 14.89 -2.55 15.84
N GLU A 144 15.34 -3.38 14.90
CA GLU A 144 16.31 -2.96 13.87
C GLU A 144 15.73 -1.86 12.97
N ALA A 145 14.47 -2.01 12.57
CA ALA A 145 13.77 -1.01 11.77
C ALA A 145 13.55 0.29 12.57
N ALA A 146 13.23 0.18 13.86
CA ALA A 146 13.10 1.33 14.76
C ALA A 146 14.42 2.12 14.87
N ARG A 147 15.55 1.42 15.01
CA ARG A 147 16.89 2.02 15.08
C ARG A 147 17.29 2.71 13.78
N ALA A 148 17.11 2.05 12.65
CA ALA A 148 17.40 2.65 11.34
C ALA A 148 16.58 3.94 11.13
N ARG A 149 15.32 3.92 11.56
CA ARG A 149 14.42 5.06 11.43
C ARG A 149 14.70 6.19 12.42
N LEU A 150 15.14 5.85 13.64
CA LEU A 150 15.64 6.81 14.62
C LEU A 150 16.90 7.52 14.12
N ALA A 151 17.84 6.78 13.52
CA ALA A 151 19.05 7.36 12.93
C ALA A 151 18.71 8.37 11.82
N GLU A 152 17.77 8.02 10.93
CA GLU A 152 17.26 8.92 9.89
C GLU A 152 16.61 10.18 10.48
N ALA A 153 15.79 10.01 11.53
CA ALA A 153 15.10 11.13 12.18
C ALA A 153 16.07 12.08 12.91
N LEU A 154 17.07 11.55 13.60
CA LEU A 154 18.08 12.34 14.32
C LEU A 154 19.02 13.09 13.38
N GLN A 155 19.25 12.62 12.15
CA GLN A 155 19.99 13.41 11.14
C GLN A 155 19.26 14.71 10.79
N ARG A 156 17.92 14.70 10.82
CA ARG A 156 17.08 15.86 10.49
C ARG A 156 16.73 16.72 11.71
N PHE A 157 16.48 16.07 12.86
CA PHE A 157 16.07 16.72 14.10
C PHE A 157 17.03 16.34 15.23
N PRO A 158 18.30 16.78 15.19
CA PRO A 158 19.36 16.30 16.08
C PRO A 158 19.21 16.71 17.55
N ARG A 159 18.37 17.71 17.83
CA ARG A 159 18.16 18.27 19.17
C ARG A 159 16.76 18.02 19.72
N ASP A 160 15.95 17.22 19.04
CA ASP A 160 14.61 16.91 19.52
C ASP A 160 14.67 16.01 20.75
N GLU A 161 14.06 16.46 21.85
CA GLU A 161 14.10 15.75 23.13
C GLU A 161 13.43 14.37 23.06
N GLY A 162 12.35 14.24 22.27
CA GLY A 162 11.62 12.98 22.11
C GLY A 162 12.45 11.92 21.39
N LEU A 163 13.13 12.30 20.31
CA LEU A 163 14.04 11.39 19.59
C LEU A 163 15.26 11.02 20.43
N LEU A 164 15.82 11.94 21.21
CA LEU A 164 16.93 11.66 22.11
C LEU A 164 16.53 10.70 23.25
N ALA A 165 15.33 10.85 23.80
CA ALA A 165 14.79 9.90 24.79
C ALA A 165 14.58 8.50 24.19
N LEU A 166 14.05 8.42 22.95
CA LEU A 166 13.91 7.14 22.23
C LEU A 166 15.26 6.48 21.96
N ARG A 167 16.30 7.27 21.67
CA ARG A 167 17.68 6.77 21.52
C ARG A 167 18.20 6.14 22.80
N GLN A 168 18.07 6.83 23.93
CA GLN A 168 18.51 6.31 25.23
C GLN A 168 17.78 5.02 25.60
N ARG A 169 16.47 4.93 25.32
CA ARG A 169 15.68 3.72 25.57
C ARG A 169 16.14 2.53 24.70
N LEU A 170 16.47 2.78 23.44
CA LEU A 170 16.96 1.77 22.50
C LEU A 170 18.39 1.30 22.79
N GLU A 171 19.24 2.19 23.28
CA GLU A 171 20.62 1.87 23.71
C GLU A 171 20.61 1.15 25.07
N GLY A 172 19.75 1.58 26.00
CA GLY A 172 19.59 0.95 27.32
C GLY A 172 19.04 -0.49 27.27
N SER A 173 18.21 -0.81 26.27
CA SER A 173 17.70 -2.17 26.07
C SER A 173 18.76 -3.18 25.56
N GLN A 174 19.98 -2.74 25.23
CA GLN A 174 21.10 -3.63 24.85
C GLN A 174 22.02 -4.00 26.01
N ALA A 175 21.86 -3.37 27.17
CA ALA A 175 22.75 -3.56 28.32
C ALA A 175 22.29 -4.65 29.30
N VAL A 176 21.29 -5.46 28.91
CA VAL A 176 20.73 -6.59 29.67
C VAL A 176 20.72 -7.82 28.79
#